data_AF-U6DRW3-F1
#
_entry.id   AF-U6DRW3-F1
#
_cell.length_a   1.000
_cell.length_b   1.000
_cell.length_c   1.000
_cell.angle_alpha   90.00
_cell.angle_beta   90.00
_cell.angle_gamma   90.00
#
_symmetry.space_group_name_H-M   'P 1'
#
loop_
_entity.id
_entity.type
_entity.pdbx_description
1 polymer ?
#
loop_
_entity_poly.entity_id
_entity_poly.type
_entity_poly.pdbx_seq_one_letter_code
_entity_poly.pdbx_strand_id
1 'polypeptide(L)'
;REGPEGADARARELQDRLELELLQQGEEQYECILKRKEQHVAEQIAKMMELAREKQAAELKTLKETLEIDTKEMKKKLEAKRLERIQAMVKVTPDKMAQERLKREINNSHIQEVVQVIKQMTENLEKHQEKLEEKQAACLEQIREMEKQFQQEVLAEYEVRMKGLEAEVKESVKACLRNCLPSEAKDKPERPYEAFRELCDQDPLTAKAGAEESRL
;
A
#
# COMPACT_ATOMS: atom_id res chain seq x y z
N ARG A 1 -18.34 22.48 63.16
CA ARG A 1 -18.85 23.60 62.32
C ARG A 1 -17.67 24.02 61.46
N GLU A 2 -17.54 23.44 60.27
CA GLU A 2 -16.51 23.90 59.32
C GLU A 2 -16.92 25.29 58.84
N GLY A 3 -15.99 26.24 58.91
CA GLY A 3 -16.19 27.60 58.42
C GLY A 3 -16.21 27.65 56.89
N PRO A 4 -16.63 28.77 56.29
CA PRO A 4 -16.65 28.97 54.84
C PRO A 4 -15.29 28.68 54.16
N GLU A 5 -14.17 28.86 54.84
CA GLU A 5 -12.82 28.47 54.36
C GLU A 5 -12.64 26.96 54.15
N GLY A 6 -13.28 26.12 54.97
CA GLY A 6 -13.19 24.66 54.82
C GLY A 6 -14.00 24.12 53.63
N ALA A 7 -15.11 24.78 53.31
CA ALA A 7 -15.94 24.45 52.14
C ALA A 7 -15.22 24.82 50.82
N ASP A 8 -14.53 25.95 50.79
CA ASP A 8 -13.76 26.41 49.63
C ASP A 8 -12.53 25.53 49.36
N ALA A 9 -11.85 25.08 50.42
CA ALA A 9 -10.74 24.12 50.31
C ALA A 9 -11.19 22.77 49.73
N ARG A 10 -12.32 22.25 50.20
CA ARG A 10 -12.90 20.98 49.70
C ARG A 10 -13.36 21.09 48.24
N ALA A 11 -13.91 22.24 47.84
CA ALA A 11 -14.31 22.50 46.46
C ALA A 11 -13.10 22.50 45.52
N ARG A 12 -12.00 23.13 45.95
CA ARG A 12 -10.73 23.12 45.20
C ARG A 12 -10.15 21.72 45.05
N GLU A 13 -10.11 20.95 46.12
CA GLU A 13 -9.62 19.55 46.08
C GLU A 13 -10.42 18.69 45.10
N LEU A 14 -11.75 18.83 45.08
CA LEU A 14 -12.61 18.11 44.15
C LEU A 14 -12.39 18.54 42.69
N GLN A 15 -12.13 19.83 42.46
CA GLN A 15 -11.77 20.34 41.15
C GLN A 15 -10.42 19.79 40.69
N ASP A 16 -9.39 19.87 41.52
CA ASP A 16 -8.05 19.36 41.21
C ASP A 16 -8.10 17.85 40.91
N ARG A 17 -8.90 17.10 41.67
CA ARG A 17 -9.12 15.67 41.42
C ARG A 17 -9.82 15.42 40.08
N LEU A 18 -10.85 16.20 39.75
CA LEU A 18 -11.54 16.10 38.46
C LEU A 18 -10.61 16.42 37.28
N GLU A 19 -9.80 17.47 37.40
CA GLU A 19 -8.79 17.83 36.38
C GLU A 19 -7.79 16.68 36.19
N LEU A 20 -7.31 16.07 37.28
CA LEU A 20 -6.39 14.94 37.21
C LEU A 20 -7.02 13.69 36.57
N GLU A 21 -8.24 13.33 36.97
CA GLU A 21 -8.95 12.17 36.40
C GLU A 21 -9.22 12.35 34.90
N LEU A 22 -9.64 13.56 34.49
CA LEU A 22 -9.87 13.87 33.08
C LEU A 22 -8.56 13.89 32.27
N LEU A 23 -7.47 14.37 32.86
CA LEU A 23 -6.15 14.33 32.23
C LEU A 23 -5.74 12.88 31.96
N GLN A 24 -5.77 12.03 32.98
CA GLN A 24 -5.43 10.59 32.86
C GLN A 24 -6.31 9.91 31.81
N GLN A 25 -7.63 10.14 31.85
CA GLN A 25 -8.55 9.57 30.87
C GLN A 25 -8.24 10.07 29.44
N GLY A 26 -7.87 11.33 29.28
CA GLY A 26 -7.48 11.90 27.98
C GLY A 26 -6.19 11.28 27.42
N GLU A 27 -5.18 11.08 28.28
CA GLU A 27 -3.94 10.39 27.92
C GLU A 27 -4.22 8.96 27.45
N GLU A 28 -4.99 8.19 28.23
CA GLU A 28 -5.38 6.83 27.87
C GLU A 28 -6.15 6.76 26.54
N GLN A 29 -7.06 7.72 26.31
CA GLN A 29 -7.81 7.79 25.05
C GLN A 29 -6.88 8.07 23.86
N TYR A 30 -5.97 9.04 23.99
CA TYR A 30 -5.02 9.37 22.92
C TYR A 30 -4.03 8.23 22.66
N GLU A 31 -3.56 7.52 23.70
CA GLU A 31 -2.76 6.30 23.53
C GLU A 31 -3.54 5.19 22.80
N CYS A 32 -4.81 4.98 23.15
CA CYS A 32 -5.65 3.99 22.49
C CYS A 32 -5.83 4.31 21.00
N ILE A 33 -6.08 5.58 20.69
CA ILE A 33 -6.19 6.06 19.31
C ILE A 33 -4.86 5.88 18.56
N LEU A 34 -3.73 6.23 19.18
CA LEU A 34 -2.40 6.04 18.61
C LEU A 34 -2.17 4.57 18.24
N LYS A 35 -2.33 3.65 19.19
CA LYS A 35 -2.14 2.21 18.97
C LYS A 35 -3.02 1.68 17.86
N ARG A 36 -4.27 2.14 17.78
CA ARG A 36 -5.21 1.74 16.73
C ARG A 36 -4.81 2.26 15.35
N LYS A 37 -4.30 3.48 15.26
CA LYS A 37 -3.77 4.05 14.02
C LYS A 37 -2.51 3.33 13.57
N GLU A 38 -1.57 3.06 14.48
CA GLU A 38 -0.36 2.27 14.20
C GLU A 38 -0.71 0.87 13.69
N GLN A 39 -1.67 0.19 14.34
CA GLN A 39 -2.16 -1.10 13.88
C GLN A 39 -2.75 -1.01 12.46
N HIS A 40 -3.57 -0.01 12.19
CA HIS A 40 -4.16 0.16 10.86
C HIS A 40 -3.09 0.39 9.78
N VAL A 41 -2.08 1.22 10.06
CA VAL A 41 -0.94 1.41 9.17
C VAL A 41 -0.25 0.07 8.92
N ALA A 42 0.08 -0.68 9.96
CA ALA A 42 0.74 -1.99 9.82
C ALA A 42 -0.07 -2.97 8.97
N GLU A 43 -1.39 -3.06 9.17
CA GLU A 43 -2.28 -3.93 8.39
C GLU A 43 -2.33 -3.52 6.91
N GLN A 44 -2.45 -2.23 6.63
CA GLN A 44 -2.49 -1.70 5.27
C GLN A 44 -1.17 -1.91 4.53
N ILE A 45 -0.04 -1.66 5.19
CA ILE A 45 1.29 -1.92 4.63
C ILE A 45 1.49 -3.41 4.38
N ALA A 46 1.13 -4.29 5.33
CA ALA A 46 1.22 -5.73 5.16
C ALA A 46 0.44 -6.20 3.92
N LYS A 47 -0.80 -5.72 3.76
CA LYS A 47 -1.64 -6.04 2.60
C LYS A 47 -1.04 -5.54 1.28
N MET A 48 -0.51 -4.32 1.25
CA MET A 48 0.15 -3.80 0.04
C MET A 48 1.41 -4.59 -0.31
N MET A 49 2.20 -4.95 0.70
CA MET A 49 3.41 -5.77 0.53
C MET A 49 3.09 -7.19 0.06
N GLU A 50 1.98 -7.78 0.52
CA GLU A 50 1.49 -9.08 0.03
C GLU A 50 1.09 -8.99 -1.44
N LEU A 51 0.19 -8.08 -1.80
CA LEU A 51 -0.27 -7.87 -3.18
C LEU A 51 0.89 -7.55 -4.13
N ALA A 52 1.85 -6.74 -3.69
CA ALA A 52 3.04 -6.45 -4.47
C ALA A 52 3.83 -7.74 -4.75
N ARG A 53 4.10 -8.57 -3.74
CA ARG A 53 4.84 -9.83 -3.93
C ARG A 53 4.09 -10.84 -4.79
N GLU A 54 2.77 -10.95 -4.64
CA GLU A 54 1.95 -11.81 -5.49
C GLU A 54 2.03 -11.40 -6.96
N LYS A 55 1.90 -10.11 -7.25
CA LYS A 55 2.07 -9.56 -8.60
C LYS A 55 3.46 -9.82 -9.15
N GLN A 56 4.50 -9.60 -8.34
CA GLN A 56 5.89 -9.83 -8.71
C GLN A 56 6.17 -11.29 -9.07
N ALA A 57 5.64 -12.22 -8.27
CA ALA A 57 5.75 -13.65 -8.52
C ALA A 57 5.02 -14.07 -9.82
N ALA A 58 3.84 -13.49 -10.07
CA ALA A 58 3.10 -13.73 -11.31
C ALA A 58 3.87 -13.21 -12.54
N GLU A 59 4.43 -12.01 -12.48
CA GLU A 59 5.24 -11.42 -13.56
C GLU A 59 6.47 -12.29 -13.89
N LEU A 60 7.19 -12.76 -12.87
CA LEU A 60 8.34 -13.64 -13.05
C LEU A 60 7.95 -15.01 -13.63
N LYS A 61 6.81 -15.55 -13.21
CA LYS A 61 6.26 -16.79 -13.76
C LYS A 61 5.94 -16.62 -15.24
N THR A 62 5.21 -15.57 -15.62
CA THR A 62 4.87 -15.28 -17.02
C THR A 62 6.10 -15.06 -17.88
N LEU A 63 7.12 -14.37 -17.37
CA LEU A 63 8.38 -14.15 -18.08
C LEU A 63 9.09 -15.48 -18.40
N LYS A 64 9.17 -16.38 -17.42
CA LYS A 64 9.77 -17.72 -17.59
C LYS A 64 8.98 -18.58 -18.58
N GLU A 65 7.66 -18.63 -18.45
CA GLU A 65 6.78 -19.36 -19.37
C GLU A 65 6.91 -18.87 -20.81
N THR A 66 6.97 -17.55 -21.00
CA THR A 66 7.16 -16.92 -22.32
C THR A 66 8.50 -17.35 -22.95
N LEU A 67 9.59 -17.32 -22.18
CA LEU A 67 10.89 -17.76 -22.66
C LEU A 67 10.88 -19.23 -23.10
N GLU A 68 10.27 -20.11 -22.31
CA GLU A 68 10.20 -21.53 -22.62
C GLU A 68 9.49 -21.77 -23.95
N ILE A 69 8.38 -21.05 -24.18
CA ILE A 69 7.64 -21.05 -25.44
C ILE A 69 8.51 -20.54 -26.57
N ASP A 70 9.09 -19.35 -26.43
CA ASP A 70 9.92 -18.71 -27.47
C ASP A 70 11.12 -19.57 -27.84
N THR A 71 11.77 -20.18 -26.85
CA THR A 71 12.91 -21.08 -27.06
C THR A 71 12.50 -22.32 -27.86
N LYS A 72 11.34 -22.89 -27.53
CA LYS A 72 10.79 -24.05 -28.24
C LYS A 72 10.44 -23.69 -29.69
N GLU A 73 9.81 -22.54 -29.91
CA GLU A 73 9.47 -22.05 -31.24
C GLU A 73 10.70 -21.72 -32.08
N MET A 74 11.69 -21.08 -31.48
CA MET A 74 12.94 -20.73 -32.16
C MET A 74 13.72 -21.97 -32.59
N LYS A 75 13.79 -23.01 -31.73
CA LYS A 75 14.38 -24.31 -32.10
C LYS A 75 13.66 -24.94 -33.29
N LYS A 76 12.32 -24.97 -33.28
CA LYS A 76 11.52 -25.48 -34.41
C LYS A 76 11.79 -24.70 -35.71
N LYS A 77 11.88 -23.37 -35.62
CA LYS A 77 12.17 -22.49 -36.76
C LYS A 77 13.57 -22.74 -37.34
N LEU A 78 14.58 -22.93 -36.48
CA LEU A 78 15.94 -23.26 -36.93
C LEU A 78 16.02 -24.65 -37.57
N GLU A 79 15.26 -25.61 -37.05
CA GLU A 79 15.19 -26.95 -37.64
C GLU A 79 14.50 -26.94 -39.01
N ALA A 80 13.39 -26.19 -39.15
CA ALA A 80 12.73 -26.01 -40.44
C ALA A 80 13.69 -25.41 -41.49
N LYS A 81 14.43 -24.34 -41.12
CA LYS A 81 15.47 -23.75 -41.97
C LYS A 81 16.57 -24.76 -42.35
N ARG A 82 16.99 -25.63 -41.42
CA ARG A 82 17.98 -26.68 -41.71
C ARG A 82 17.45 -27.64 -42.78
N LEU A 83 16.22 -28.12 -42.62
CA LEU A 83 15.58 -29.02 -43.57
C LEU A 83 15.43 -28.38 -44.96
N GLU A 84 15.02 -27.12 -45.03
CA GLU A 84 14.93 -26.35 -46.28
C GLU A 84 16.29 -26.23 -46.97
N ARG A 85 17.36 -25.89 -46.23
CA ARG A 85 18.73 -25.82 -46.76
C ARG A 85 19.20 -27.17 -47.30
N ILE A 86 18.94 -28.27 -46.57
CA ILE A 86 19.26 -29.63 -47.04
C ILE A 86 18.49 -29.92 -48.32
N GLN A 87 17.18 -29.70 -48.34
CA GLN A 87 16.33 -29.99 -49.50
C GLN A 87 16.78 -29.21 -50.75
N ALA A 88 17.09 -27.92 -50.59
CA ALA A 88 17.61 -27.08 -51.66
C ALA A 88 18.96 -27.60 -52.17
N MET A 89 19.88 -27.92 -51.25
CA MET A 89 21.22 -28.44 -51.59
C MET A 89 21.16 -29.76 -52.36
N VAL A 90 20.29 -30.70 -51.95
CA VAL A 90 20.10 -31.98 -52.65
C VAL A 90 19.58 -31.81 -54.07
N LYS A 91 18.68 -30.84 -54.30
CA LYS A 91 18.13 -30.58 -55.65
C LYS A 91 19.17 -30.10 -56.65
N VAL A 92 20.22 -29.42 -56.19
CA VAL A 92 21.21 -28.77 -57.06
C VAL A 92 22.56 -29.50 -57.12
N THR A 93 22.76 -30.52 -56.28
CA THR A 93 24.03 -31.27 -56.18
C THR A 93 23.82 -32.74 -56.55
N PRO A 94 24.18 -33.16 -57.78
CA PRO A 94 23.98 -34.54 -58.23
C PRO A 94 25.07 -35.51 -57.73
N ASP A 95 26.26 -35.01 -57.39
CA ASP A 95 27.35 -35.85 -56.88
C ASP A 95 27.10 -36.25 -55.41
N LYS A 96 27.06 -37.56 -55.17
CA LYS A 96 26.72 -38.15 -53.87
C LYS A 96 27.75 -37.81 -52.80
N MET A 97 29.03 -37.75 -53.15
CA MET A 97 30.11 -37.45 -52.20
C MET A 97 30.07 -35.98 -51.77
N ALA A 98 29.85 -35.08 -52.72
CA ALA A 98 29.63 -33.65 -52.47
C ALA A 98 28.38 -33.41 -51.61
N GLN A 99 27.28 -34.11 -51.88
CA GLN A 99 26.05 -34.03 -51.08
C GLN A 99 26.30 -34.38 -49.60
N GLU A 100 27.00 -35.49 -49.32
CA GLU A 100 27.31 -35.91 -47.95
C GLU A 100 28.25 -34.93 -47.23
N ARG A 101 29.19 -34.32 -47.95
CA ARG A 101 30.04 -33.26 -47.40
C ARG A 101 29.23 -32.01 -47.03
N LEU A 102 28.43 -31.50 -47.97
CA LEU A 102 27.61 -30.31 -47.74
C LEU A 102 26.57 -30.54 -46.64
N LYS A 103 26.00 -31.74 -46.53
CA LYS A 103 25.07 -32.10 -45.44
C LYS A 103 25.75 -32.00 -44.07
N ARG A 104 27.00 -32.44 -43.95
CA ARG A 104 27.80 -32.28 -42.72
C ARG A 104 28.05 -30.81 -42.40
N GLU A 105 28.40 -30.01 -43.41
CA GLU A 105 28.60 -28.56 -43.24
C GLU A 105 27.31 -27.84 -42.80
N ILE A 106 26.16 -28.15 -43.40
CA ILE A 106 24.85 -27.61 -43.00
C ILE A 106 24.48 -28.01 -41.57
N ASN A 107 24.73 -29.26 -41.18
CA ASN A 107 24.47 -29.72 -39.81
C ASN A 107 25.37 -29.01 -38.79
N ASN A 108 26.66 -28.87 -39.08
CA ASN A 108 27.60 -28.13 -38.22
C ASN A 108 27.18 -26.67 -38.07
N SER A 109 26.80 -26.02 -39.18
CA SER A 109 26.29 -24.64 -39.17
C SER A 109 25.00 -24.51 -38.36
N HIS A 110 24.06 -25.45 -38.50
CA HIS A 110 22.83 -25.43 -37.71
C HIS A 110 23.10 -25.57 -36.21
N ILE A 111 24.00 -26.47 -35.80
CA ILE A 111 24.37 -26.63 -34.38
C ILE A 111 24.92 -25.30 -33.84
N GLN A 112 25.82 -24.64 -34.57
CA GLN A 112 26.36 -23.34 -34.18
C GLN A 112 25.28 -22.25 -34.10
N GLU A 113 24.39 -22.18 -35.10
CA GLU A 113 23.28 -21.21 -35.15
C GLU A 113 22.32 -21.41 -33.96
N VAL A 114 21.96 -22.65 -33.64
CA VAL A 114 21.11 -22.98 -32.48
C VAL A 114 21.77 -22.57 -31.18
N VAL A 115 23.05 -22.91 -30.98
CA VAL A 115 23.77 -22.55 -29.75
C VAL A 115 23.86 -21.04 -29.60
N GLN A 116 24.20 -20.33 -30.68
CA GLN A 116 24.34 -18.87 -30.66
C GLN A 116 23.00 -18.18 -30.36
N VAL A 117 21.92 -18.59 -31.03
CA VAL A 117 20.59 -17.99 -30.84
C VAL A 117 20.08 -18.24 -29.42
N ILE A 118 20.22 -19.46 -28.90
CA ILE A 118 19.81 -19.77 -27.52
C ILE A 118 20.60 -18.93 -26.53
N LYS A 119 21.93 -18.85 -26.70
CA LYS A 119 22.78 -18.02 -25.83
C LYS A 119 22.31 -16.57 -25.82
N GLN A 120 22.07 -15.98 -26.99
CA GLN A 120 21.59 -14.60 -27.10
C GLN A 120 20.21 -14.41 -26.44
N MET A 121 19.31 -15.38 -26.59
CA MET A 121 17.98 -15.33 -25.96
C MET A 121 18.10 -15.39 -24.43
N THR A 122 18.96 -16.26 -23.89
CA THR A 122 19.22 -16.35 -22.44
C THR A 122 19.81 -15.04 -21.91
N GLU A 123 20.83 -14.47 -22.56
CA GLU A 123 21.42 -13.19 -22.14
C GLU A 123 20.41 -12.02 -22.18
N ASN A 124 19.50 -12.02 -23.15
CA ASN A 124 18.45 -11.01 -23.23
C ASN A 124 17.42 -11.18 -22.11
N LEU A 125 17.04 -12.42 -21.80
CA LEU A 125 16.15 -12.71 -20.68
C LEU A 125 16.76 -12.23 -19.37
N GLU A 126 18.02 -12.56 -19.09
CA GLU A 126 18.68 -12.17 -17.84
C GLU A 126 18.64 -10.66 -17.65
N LYS A 127 18.92 -9.88 -18.70
CA LYS A 127 18.78 -8.42 -18.69
C LYS A 127 17.34 -7.94 -18.47
N HIS A 128 16.36 -8.64 -19.04
CA HIS A 128 14.94 -8.31 -18.83
C HIS A 128 14.49 -8.63 -17.41
N GLN A 129 14.95 -9.75 -16.85
CA GLN A 129 14.67 -10.18 -15.50
C GLN A 129 15.31 -9.24 -14.48
N GLU A 130 16.58 -8.86 -14.66
CA GLU A 130 17.27 -7.89 -13.81
C GLU A 130 16.51 -6.55 -13.75
N LYS A 131 16.15 -5.98 -14.91
CA LYS A 131 15.36 -4.75 -14.98
C LYS A 131 13.98 -4.87 -14.36
N LEU A 132 13.37 -6.06 -14.43
CA LEU A 132 12.10 -6.32 -13.78
C LEU A 132 12.31 -6.32 -12.26
N GLU A 133 13.26 -7.09 -11.74
CA GLU A 133 13.59 -7.18 -10.32
C GLU A 133 13.98 -5.81 -9.72
N GLU A 134 14.70 -4.96 -10.46
CA GLU A 134 14.97 -3.58 -10.08
C GLU A 134 13.69 -2.76 -9.87
N LYS A 135 12.73 -2.85 -10.80
CA LYS A 135 11.42 -2.18 -10.66
C LYS A 135 10.61 -2.74 -9.50
N GLN A 136 10.67 -4.05 -9.30
CA GLN A 136 10.01 -4.73 -8.21
C GLN A 136 10.59 -4.28 -6.85
N ALA A 137 11.91 -4.18 -6.73
CA ALA A 137 12.59 -3.65 -5.56
C ALA A 137 12.21 -2.18 -5.29
N ALA A 138 12.24 -1.32 -6.32
CA ALA A 138 11.84 0.08 -6.20
C ALA A 138 10.38 0.24 -5.71
N CYS A 139 9.47 -0.62 -6.16
CA CYS A 139 8.09 -0.64 -5.70
C CYS A 139 7.99 -1.01 -4.21
N LEU A 140 8.77 -1.99 -3.74
CA LEU A 140 8.79 -2.36 -2.32
C LEU A 140 9.40 -1.24 -1.45
N GLU A 141 10.44 -0.58 -1.92
CA GLU A 141 11.01 0.60 -1.23
C GLU A 141 10.00 1.74 -1.12
N GLN A 142 9.20 1.98 -2.16
CA GLN A 142 8.14 2.99 -2.11
C GLN A 142 7.09 2.66 -1.04
N ILE A 143 6.70 1.39 -0.90
CA ILE A 143 5.76 0.96 0.15
C ILE A 143 6.35 1.20 1.55
N ARG A 144 7.64 0.90 1.74
CA ARG A 144 8.36 1.14 3.01
C ARG A 144 8.50 2.61 3.35
N GLU A 145 8.77 3.46 2.36
CA GLU A 145 8.85 4.91 2.60
C GLU A 145 7.48 5.47 2.97
N MET A 146 6.40 4.99 2.34
CA MET A 146 5.05 5.37 2.70
C MET A 146 4.65 4.89 4.11
N GLU A 147 5.07 3.69 4.53
CA GLU A 147 4.93 3.22 5.92
C GLU A 147 5.57 4.20 6.91
N LYS A 148 6.82 4.59 6.65
CA LYS A 148 7.55 5.53 7.49
C LYS A 148 6.85 6.89 7.56
N GLN A 149 6.35 7.40 6.44
CA GLN A 149 5.59 8.64 6.39
C GLN A 149 4.32 8.56 7.25
N PHE A 150 3.52 7.51 7.09
CA PHE A 150 2.31 7.34 7.91
C PHE A 150 2.60 7.18 9.39
N GLN A 151 3.66 6.45 9.76
CA GLN A 151 4.08 6.33 11.16
C GLN A 151 4.48 7.69 11.74
N GLN A 152 5.21 8.51 10.98
CA GLN A 152 5.60 9.85 11.40
C GLN A 152 4.38 10.78 11.56
N GLU A 153 3.43 10.73 10.63
CA GLU A 153 2.19 11.52 10.72
C GLU A 153 1.36 11.15 11.93
N VAL A 154 1.18 9.85 12.19
CA VAL A 154 0.44 9.33 13.34
C VAL A 154 1.08 9.78 14.66
N LEU A 155 2.41 9.70 14.77
CA LEU A 155 3.14 10.16 15.95
C LEU A 155 3.06 11.68 16.13
N ALA A 156 3.23 12.45 15.05
CA ALA A 156 3.15 13.91 15.09
C ALA A 156 1.75 14.38 15.54
N GLU A 157 0.68 13.75 15.04
CA GLU A 157 -0.68 14.05 15.45
C GLU A 157 -0.90 13.74 16.94
N TYR A 158 -0.39 12.60 17.43
CA TYR A 158 -0.45 12.24 18.84
C TYR A 158 0.28 13.27 19.71
N GLU A 159 1.50 13.67 19.34
CA GLU A 159 2.25 14.68 20.09
C GLU A 159 1.52 16.03 20.17
N VAL A 160 0.89 16.46 19.09
CA VAL A 160 0.10 17.71 19.06
C VAL A 160 -1.07 17.62 20.04
N ARG A 161 -1.81 16.51 20.02
CA ARG A 161 -2.94 16.28 20.94
C ARG A 161 -2.48 16.24 22.41
N MET A 162 -1.39 15.54 22.69
CA MET A 162 -0.83 15.45 24.05
C MET A 162 -0.39 16.82 24.60
N LYS A 163 0.22 17.66 23.75
CA LYS A 163 0.64 19.02 24.14
C LYS A 163 -0.56 19.94 24.46
N GLY A 164 -1.71 19.73 23.82
CA GLY A 164 -2.93 20.53 24.05
C GLY A 164 -3.80 20.05 25.23
N LEU A 165 -3.66 18.78 25.61
CA LEU A 165 -4.58 18.11 26.53
C LEU A 165 -4.76 18.83 27.87
N GLU A 166 -3.67 19.24 28.52
CA GLU A 166 -3.75 19.90 29.84
C GLU A 166 -4.57 21.21 29.78
N ALA A 167 -4.39 21.99 28.72
CA ALA A 167 -5.12 23.23 28.53
C ALA A 167 -6.61 22.97 28.23
N GLU A 168 -6.90 21.99 27.38
CA GLU A 168 -8.26 21.56 27.05
C GLU A 168 -9.03 21.06 28.29
N VAL A 169 -8.38 20.28 29.15
CA VAL A 169 -8.97 19.79 30.41
C VAL A 169 -9.28 20.95 31.36
N LYS A 170 -8.33 21.85 31.58
CA LYS A 170 -8.55 23.04 32.45
C LYS A 170 -9.67 23.93 31.93
N GLU A 171 -9.73 24.15 30.63
CA GLU A 171 -10.81 24.93 30.01
C GLU A 171 -12.16 24.23 30.16
N SER A 172 -12.20 22.91 29.95
CA SER A 172 -13.42 22.09 30.06
C SER A 172 -13.96 22.07 31.49
N VAL A 173 -13.10 21.87 32.49
CA VAL A 173 -13.50 21.91 33.91
C VAL A 173 -14.00 23.30 34.29
N LYS A 174 -13.29 24.36 33.89
CA LYS A 174 -13.72 25.75 34.12
C LYS A 174 -15.07 26.06 33.46
N ALA A 175 -15.31 25.56 32.25
CA ALA A 175 -16.59 25.70 31.56
C ALA A 175 -17.70 24.92 32.27
N CYS A 176 -17.44 23.69 32.70
CA CYS A 176 -18.37 22.87 33.47
C CYS A 176 -18.77 23.55 34.79
N LEU A 177 -17.80 24.04 35.56
CA LEU A 177 -18.06 24.72 36.82
C LEU A 177 -18.90 26.00 36.65
N ARG A 178 -18.66 26.77 35.57
CA ARG A 178 -19.50 27.94 35.24
C ARG A 178 -20.96 27.57 34.97
N ASN A 179 -21.21 26.39 34.40
CA ASN A 179 -22.56 25.93 34.06
C ASN A 179 -23.26 25.22 35.23
N CYS A 180 -22.49 24.60 36.14
CA CYS A 180 -23.00 23.85 37.28
C CYS A 180 -23.26 24.71 38.53
N LEU A 181 -22.63 25.90 38.62
CA LEU A 181 -22.85 26.83 39.72
C LEU A 181 -24.01 27.78 39.36
N PRO A 182 -25.16 27.73 40.05
CA PRO A 182 -26.27 28.66 39.80
C PRO A 182 -25.81 30.08 40.13
N SER A 183 -25.89 30.97 39.14
CA SER A 183 -25.72 32.41 39.37
C SER A 183 -26.90 32.90 40.20
N GLU A 184 -26.71 33.03 41.52
CA GLU A 184 -27.61 33.80 42.37
C GLU A 184 -27.47 35.30 42.08
N ALA A 185 -28.06 35.78 40.97
CA ALA A 185 -28.58 37.15 40.83
C ALA A 185 -29.26 37.40 39.47
N LYS A 186 -30.60 37.45 39.52
CA LYS A 186 -31.56 38.27 38.73
C LYS A 186 -31.61 38.18 37.20
N ASP A 187 -32.78 37.72 36.74
CA ASP A 187 -33.62 38.23 35.64
C ASP A 187 -32.97 38.57 34.29
N LYS A 188 -33.16 37.68 33.29
CA LYS A 188 -33.94 37.92 32.04
C LYS A 188 -33.84 36.74 31.06
N PRO A 189 -34.83 36.55 30.16
CA PRO A 189 -35.10 35.26 29.54
C PRO A 189 -34.10 34.89 28.44
N GLU A 190 -33.96 33.58 28.30
CA GLU A 190 -33.14 32.83 27.36
C GLU A 190 -33.19 33.34 25.92
N ARG A 191 -32.02 33.35 25.28
CA ARG A 191 -31.90 33.20 23.84
C ARG A 191 -31.43 31.76 23.60
N PRO A 192 -32.16 30.92 22.84
CA PRO A 192 -31.76 29.54 22.65
C PRO A 192 -30.47 29.49 21.81
N TYR A 193 -29.42 28.90 22.38
CA TYR A 193 -28.21 28.54 21.66
C TYR A 193 -28.49 27.23 20.89
N GLU A 194 -28.97 27.36 19.65
CA GLU A 194 -28.91 26.28 18.68
C GLU A 194 -27.45 26.07 18.29
N ALA A 195 -26.80 25.02 18.80
CA ALA A 195 -25.64 24.39 18.13
C ALA A 195 -25.17 23.12 18.86
N PHE A 196 -26.03 22.15 19.14
CA PHE A 196 -25.55 20.80 19.51
C PHE A 196 -26.53 19.72 19.05
N ARG A 197 -26.73 19.63 17.73
CA ARG A 197 -27.13 18.38 17.09
C ARG A 197 -26.80 18.44 15.59
N GLU A 198 -25.59 18.04 15.24
CA GLU A 198 -25.23 17.33 13.98
C GLU A 198 -23.71 17.31 13.80
N LEU A 199 -23.04 16.38 14.46
CA LEU A 199 -21.73 15.86 14.04
C LEU A 199 -21.66 14.37 14.41
N CYS A 200 -22.63 13.62 13.87
CA CYS A 200 -22.61 12.16 13.71
C CYS A 200 -23.84 11.84 12.85
N ASP A 201 -23.64 11.84 11.52
CA ASP A 201 -24.34 10.99 10.53
C ASP A 201 -24.20 11.59 9.12
N GLN A 202 -23.06 11.31 8.48
CA GLN A 202 -22.95 11.17 7.01
C GLN A 202 -22.18 9.86 6.82
N ASP A 203 -22.66 8.79 6.22
CA ASP A 203 -23.69 8.54 5.19
C ASP A 203 -24.08 7.04 5.36
N PRO A 204 -25.24 6.51 4.87
CA PRO A 204 -25.26 6.15 3.45
C PRO A 204 -26.64 6.10 2.74
N LEU A 205 -26.55 6.14 1.41
CA LEU A 205 -27.47 5.61 0.38
C LEU A 205 -28.53 6.56 -0.19
N THR A 206 -28.21 7.11 -1.37
CA THR A 206 -29.20 7.22 -2.45
C THR A 206 -28.87 6.22 -3.56
N ALA A 207 -29.66 5.17 -3.61
CA ALA A 207 -29.83 4.36 -4.81
C ALA A 207 -30.51 5.21 -5.91
N LYS A 208 -29.87 5.30 -7.07
CA LYS A 208 -30.59 5.33 -8.35
C LYS A 208 -29.94 4.32 -9.29
N ALA A 209 -30.62 3.20 -9.48
CA ALA A 209 -30.46 2.35 -10.64
C ALA A 209 -31.17 3.00 -11.84
N GLY A 210 -30.60 2.86 -13.04
CA GLY A 210 -31.34 3.05 -14.29
C GLY A 210 -30.55 3.58 -15.49
N ALA A 211 -29.87 2.66 -16.18
CA ALA A 211 -29.75 2.50 -17.63
C ALA A 211 -29.38 3.68 -18.57
N GLU A 212 -28.25 3.52 -19.28
CA GLU A 212 -28.10 3.50 -20.76
C GLU A 212 -26.60 3.30 -21.06
N GLU A 213 -26.12 2.12 -21.43
CA GLU A 213 -26.03 1.59 -22.80
C GLU A 213 -25.81 2.65 -23.90
N SER A 214 -24.54 2.88 -24.27
CA SER A 214 -24.20 3.08 -25.69
C SER A 214 -22.75 2.73 -25.98
N ARG A 215 -22.63 1.74 -26.86
CA ARG A 215 -21.47 1.35 -27.64
C ARG A 215 -21.08 2.50 -28.57
N LEU A 216 -19.78 2.77 -28.67
CA LEU A 216 -19.02 2.95 -29.91
C LEU A 216 -17.52 2.92 -29.59
#